data_AF-A0AAE1XH63-F1
#
_entry.id   AF-A0AAE1XH63-F1
#
_cell.length_a   1.000
_cell.length_b   1.000
_cell.length_c   1.000
_cell.angle_alpha   90.00
_cell.angle_beta   90.00
_cell.angle_gamma   90.00
#
_symmetry.space_group_name_H-M   'P 1'
#
loop_
_entity.id
_entity.type
_entity.pdbx_description
1 polymer ?
#
loop_
_entity_poly.entity_id
_entity_poly.type
_entity_poly.pdbx_seq_one_letter_code
_entity_poly.pdbx_strand_id
1 'polypeptide(L)'
;MVREDENPPTAQPGPNPHSVQISPSLSQSRPPDDPPNGRSNTNSNSPLSRNDAQSGEEFISSVASKIAAQPLQYSDPNVWGVLTAISEKARKRHQGMNMLLTSDEHRIGRLVDDARFQIIAPAVSAHHCKIYRKRVITEDTEHPSDTILCS
;
A
#
# COMPACT_ATOMS: atom_id res chain seq x y z
N MET A 1 41.30 -32.96 41.20
CA MET A 1 42.30 -33.59 40.30
C MET A 1 42.03 -33.11 38.89
N VAL A 2 43.11 -32.96 38.15
CA VAL A 2 43.26 -32.23 36.88
C VAL A 2 42.68 -33.06 35.72
N ARG A 3 42.27 -32.35 34.67
CA ARG A 3 41.73 -32.82 33.39
C ARG A 3 42.80 -33.53 32.55
N GLU A 4 42.39 -34.42 31.65
CA GLU A 4 43.11 -34.76 30.41
C GLU A 4 42.17 -35.42 29.40
N ASP A 5 42.08 -34.85 28.19
CA ASP A 5 41.90 -35.50 26.87
C ASP A 5 42.01 -34.35 25.81
N GLU A 6 43.14 -34.14 25.13
CA GLU A 6 43.49 -34.63 23.77
C GLU A 6 42.32 -34.51 22.75
N ASN A 7 42.39 -34.01 21.50
CA ASN A 7 43.45 -33.60 20.57
C ASN A 7 42.79 -32.82 19.35
N PRO A 8 43.37 -32.62 18.12
CA PRO A 8 43.65 -31.32 17.48
C PRO A 8 42.94 -31.15 16.08
N PRO A 9 43.53 -30.58 15.00
CA PRO A 9 44.08 -29.23 14.71
C PRO A 9 43.34 -28.54 13.52
N THR A 10 43.46 -27.21 13.31
CA THR A 10 43.51 -26.63 11.94
C THR A 10 43.89 -25.13 11.86
N ALA A 11 44.97 -24.87 11.10
CA ALA A 11 45.38 -23.74 10.23
C ALA A 11 44.91 -22.26 10.46
N GLN A 12 45.92 -21.38 10.43
CA GLN A 12 46.01 -19.89 10.35
C GLN A 12 45.33 -19.23 9.11
N PRO A 13 45.27 -17.87 8.91
CA PRO A 13 46.09 -16.78 9.50
C PRO A 13 45.41 -15.42 9.85
N GLY A 14 46.08 -14.61 10.67
CA GLY A 14 45.89 -13.16 10.77
C GLY A 14 46.49 -12.53 12.04
N PRO A 15 47.60 -11.75 11.97
CA PRO A 15 48.19 -11.11 13.14
C PRO A 15 47.70 -9.66 13.36
N ASN A 16 47.20 -9.43 14.58
CA ASN A 16 47.14 -8.25 15.45
C ASN A 16 47.06 -6.79 14.92
N PRO A 17 46.28 -5.92 15.61
CA PRO A 17 46.41 -4.46 15.55
C PRO A 17 47.39 -3.96 16.62
N HIS A 18 48.36 -3.10 16.25
CA HIS A 18 49.17 -2.36 17.23
C HIS A 18 49.36 -0.88 16.83
N SER A 19 48.79 -0.02 17.68
CA SER A 19 49.37 1.19 18.30
C SER A 19 49.91 2.38 17.48
N VAL A 20 49.16 3.48 17.56
CA VAL A 20 49.52 4.85 18.09
C VAL A 20 50.96 5.37 17.97
N GLN A 21 51.15 6.49 17.23
CA GLN A 21 52.08 7.63 17.45
C GLN A 21 51.51 8.87 16.70
N ILE A 22 50.96 9.95 17.30
CA ILE A 22 51.47 11.14 18.03
C ILE A 22 52.27 12.18 17.19
N SER A 23 51.53 13.21 16.70
CA SER A 23 51.77 14.70 16.68
C SER A 23 52.82 15.36 15.74
N PRO A 24 52.89 16.72 15.61
CA PRO A 24 51.86 17.75 15.26
C PRO A 24 52.37 18.86 14.27
N SER A 25 51.50 19.67 13.64
CA SER A 25 51.82 21.09 13.27
C SER A 25 50.60 21.94 12.86
N LEU A 26 50.53 23.15 13.43
CA LEU A 26 49.53 24.22 13.25
C LEU A 26 49.73 25.06 11.97
N SER A 27 48.66 25.63 11.41
CA SER A 27 48.48 27.10 11.22
C SER A 27 47.16 27.51 10.53
N GLN A 28 46.34 28.26 11.28
CA GLN A 28 45.42 29.41 11.01
C GLN A 28 44.89 29.64 9.57
N SER A 29 43.59 29.92 9.33
CA SER A 29 42.89 31.18 9.70
C SER A 29 41.35 31.11 9.48
N ARG A 30 40.55 31.83 10.28
CA ARG A 30 39.14 32.31 10.01
C ARG A 30 39.13 33.87 10.11
N PRO A 31 38.05 34.67 9.92
CA PRO A 31 36.61 34.44 9.55
C PRO A 31 36.08 35.55 8.55
N PRO A 32 34.83 36.10 8.51
CA PRO A 32 33.44 35.66 8.81
C PRO A 32 32.35 36.03 7.71
N ASP A 33 31.08 35.66 7.98
CA ASP A 33 29.76 36.29 7.67
C ASP A 33 28.96 36.06 6.34
N ASP A 34 27.98 35.15 6.48
CA ASP A 34 26.54 35.09 6.07
C ASP A 34 25.87 36.14 5.12
N PRO A 35 24.82 35.78 4.33
CA PRO A 35 23.49 35.51 4.91
C PRO A 35 22.73 34.26 4.43
N PRO A 36 21.71 33.83 5.19
CA PRO A 36 20.93 32.62 4.96
C PRO A 36 19.70 32.93 4.10
N ASN A 37 19.49 32.19 3.00
CA ASN A 37 18.14 32.12 2.44
C ASN A 37 17.90 30.85 1.62
N GLY A 38 16.84 30.14 1.99
CA GLY A 38 16.47 28.87 1.36
C GLY A 38 15.77 27.89 2.30
N ARG A 39 15.06 28.39 3.31
CA ARG A 39 14.07 27.60 4.06
C ARG A 39 12.97 27.20 3.06
N SER A 40 13.07 26.03 2.45
CA SER A 40 11.92 25.40 1.79
C SER A 40 11.02 24.86 2.90
N ASN A 41 10.20 25.77 3.42
CA ASN A 41 9.09 25.42 4.30
C ASN A 41 7.99 24.87 3.38
N THR A 42 7.99 23.57 3.10
CA THR A 42 6.87 22.92 2.39
C THR A 42 5.70 22.78 3.35
N ASN A 43 5.08 23.91 3.65
CA ASN A 43 3.73 23.96 4.21
C ASN A 43 2.78 24.16 3.03
N SER A 44 2.64 23.10 2.22
CA SER A 44 1.80 23.08 1.03
C SER A 44 0.33 22.91 1.42
N ASN A 45 -0.24 23.91 2.08
CA ASN A 45 -1.69 24.14 2.03
C ASN A 45 -2.01 24.95 0.77
N SER A 46 -1.76 24.35 -0.39
CA SER A 46 -2.24 24.88 -1.66
C SER A 46 -3.56 24.18 -1.97
N PRO A 47 -4.67 24.91 -2.17
CA PRO A 47 -5.89 24.27 -2.68
C PRO A 47 -5.53 23.70 -4.05
N LEU A 48 -5.72 22.39 -4.23
CA LEU A 48 -5.59 21.72 -5.53
C LEU A 48 -6.34 22.58 -6.55
N SER A 49 -5.64 23.04 -7.59
CA SER A 49 -6.23 23.92 -8.59
C SER A 49 -7.43 23.17 -9.19
N ARG A 50 -8.59 23.82 -9.25
CA ARG A 50 -9.86 23.19 -9.69
C ARG A 50 -9.72 22.46 -11.05
N ASN A 51 -8.83 22.95 -11.91
CA ASN A 51 -8.53 22.35 -13.21
C ASN A 51 -7.83 20.97 -13.09
N ASP A 52 -6.95 20.79 -12.10
CA ASP A 52 -6.27 19.50 -11.86
C ASP A 52 -7.25 18.47 -11.32
N ALA A 53 -8.15 18.88 -10.41
CA ALA A 53 -9.20 18.02 -9.86
C ALA A 53 -10.18 17.55 -10.95
N GLN A 54 -10.57 18.46 -11.85
CA GLN A 54 -11.49 18.15 -12.95
C GLN A 54 -10.88 17.13 -13.93
N SER A 55 -9.58 17.23 -14.23
CA SER A 55 -8.88 16.22 -15.03
C SER A 55 -8.80 14.84 -14.33
N GLY A 56 -8.71 14.82 -13.00
CA GLY A 56 -8.66 13.60 -12.21
C GLY A 56 -9.97 12.82 -12.21
N GLU A 57 -11.09 13.52 -12.06
CA GLU A 57 -12.43 12.91 -12.11
C GLU A 57 -12.77 12.32 -13.48
N GLU A 58 -12.43 13.06 -14.55
CA GLU A 58 -12.59 12.57 -15.93
C GLU A 58 -11.74 11.34 -16.19
N PHE A 59 -10.48 11.33 -15.72
CA PHE A 59 -9.61 10.16 -15.80
C PHE A 59 -10.20 8.95 -15.05
N ILE A 60 -10.63 9.14 -13.81
CA ILE A 60 -11.25 8.07 -13.00
C ILE A 60 -12.48 7.51 -13.74
N SER A 61 -13.36 8.38 -14.21
CA SER A 61 -14.60 8.00 -14.89
C SER A 61 -14.33 7.25 -16.20
N SER A 62 -13.37 7.73 -16.99
CA SER A 62 -12.95 7.07 -18.25
C SER A 62 -12.37 5.69 -18.01
N VAL A 63 -11.44 5.56 -17.05
CA VAL A 63 -10.81 4.27 -16.72
C VAL A 63 -11.83 3.30 -16.12
N ALA A 64 -12.68 3.76 -15.20
CA ALA A 64 -13.72 2.94 -14.59
C ALA A 64 -14.71 2.42 -15.65
N SER A 65 -15.15 3.28 -16.56
CA SER A 65 -16.05 2.90 -17.66
C SER A 65 -15.40 1.85 -18.57
N LYS A 66 -14.13 2.04 -18.92
CA LYS A 66 -13.37 1.08 -19.74
C LYS A 66 -13.23 -0.28 -19.06
N ILE A 67 -12.98 -0.32 -17.76
CA ILE A 67 -12.85 -1.56 -16.99
C ILE A 67 -14.21 -2.24 -16.84
N ALA A 68 -15.27 -1.49 -16.53
CA ALA A 68 -16.62 -2.01 -16.38
C ALA A 68 -17.18 -2.61 -17.69
N ALA A 69 -16.73 -2.12 -18.85
CA ALA A 69 -17.10 -2.67 -20.15
C ALA A 69 -16.41 -4.01 -20.48
N GLN A 70 -15.40 -4.43 -19.70
CA GLN A 70 -14.73 -5.71 -19.92
C GLN A 70 -15.52 -6.87 -19.27
N PRO A 71 -15.70 -8.00 -19.98
CA PRO A 71 -16.36 -9.15 -19.39
C PRO A 71 -15.51 -9.71 -18.24
N LEU A 72 -16.14 -9.88 -17.07
CA LEU A 72 -15.48 -10.44 -15.90
C LEU A 72 -15.52 -11.96 -15.97
N GLN A 73 -14.35 -12.61 -15.94
CA GLN A 73 -14.21 -14.07 -15.94
C GLN A 73 -14.23 -14.63 -14.51
N TYR A 74 -15.22 -14.26 -13.70
CA TYR A 74 -15.37 -14.82 -12.36
C TYR A 74 -16.54 -15.80 -12.35
N SER A 75 -16.22 -17.09 -12.18
CA SER A 75 -17.22 -18.18 -12.18
C SER A 75 -17.80 -18.48 -10.80
N ASP A 76 -17.31 -17.81 -9.75
CA ASP A 76 -17.74 -18.06 -8.37
C ASP A 76 -19.09 -17.36 -8.10
N PRO A 77 -20.17 -18.11 -7.83
CA PRO A 77 -21.50 -17.56 -7.59
C PRO A 77 -21.60 -16.73 -6.30
N ASN A 78 -20.60 -16.81 -5.41
CA ASN A 78 -20.59 -16.04 -4.16
C ASN A 78 -20.06 -14.60 -4.35
N VAL A 79 -19.45 -14.30 -5.50
CA VAL A 79 -18.92 -12.97 -5.79
C VAL A 79 -20.08 -12.02 -6.08
N TRP A 80 -20.22 -10.99 -5.25
CA TRP A 80 -21.23 -9.95 -5.43
C TRP A 80 -20.64 -8.63 -5.96
N GLY A 81 -19.33 -8.50 -5.97
CA GLY A 81 -18.64 -7.31 -6.50
C GLY A 81 -17.15 -7.54 -6.68
N VAL A 82 -16.53 -6.63 -7.44
CA VAL A 82 -15.08 -6.65 -7.70
C VAL A 82 -14.54 -5.25 -7.46
N LEU A 83 -13.51 -5.15 -6.61
CA LEU A 83 -12.77 -3.92 -6.39
C LEU A 83 -11.48 -3.96 -7.22
N THR A 84 -11.38 -3.07 -8.21
CA THR A 84 -10.23 -2.99 -9.12
C THR A 84 -9.48 -1.69 -8.94
N ALA A 85 -8.16 -1.79 -8.79
CA ALA A 85 -7.28 -0.64 -8.76
C ALA A 85 -7.12 -0.01 -10.15
N ILE A 86 -7.26 1.30 -10.25
CA ILE A 86 -7.24 2.03 -11.54
C ILE A 86 -5.93 2.78 -11.82
N SER A 87 -5.14 3.08 -10.78
CA SER A 87 -3.87 3.79 -10.98
C SER A 87 -2.78 2.84 -11.51
N GLU A 88 -1.91 3.35 -12.39
CA GLU A 88 -0.88 2.55 -13.04
C GLU A 88 0.07 1.87 -12.03
N LYS A 89 0.48 2.61 -10.99
CA LYS A 89 1.34 2.08 -9.92
C LYS A 89 0.65 0.96 -9.13
N ALA A 90 -0.67 1.05 -8.94
CA ALA A 90 -1.42 0.03 -8.21
C ALA A 90 -1.65 -1.23 -9.04
N ARG A 91 -1.89 -1.07 -10.34
CA ARG A 91 -2.07 -2.19 -11.28
C ARG A 91 -0.81 -3.01 -11.51
N LYS A 92 0.38 -2.49 -11.19
CA LYS A 92 1.65 -3.22 -11.24
C LYS A 92 1.90 -4.10 -10.00
N ARG A 93 1.06 -4.01 -8.97
CA ARG A 93 1.22 -4.80 -7.74
C ARG A 93 0.68 -6.21 -7.94
N HIS A 94 1.36 -7.19 -7.35
CA HIS A 94 0.88 -8.56 -7.30
C HIS A 94 -0.36 -8.72 -6.41
N GLN A 95 -0.54 -7.84 -5.42
CA GLN A 95 -1.66 -7.85 -4.48
C GLN A 95 -2.55 -6.60 -4.65
N GLY A 96 -3.84 -6.75 -4.39
CA GLY A 96 -4.80 -5.63 -4.36
C GLY A 96 -5.14 -5.01 -5.72
N MET A 97 -4.77 -5.64 -6.84
CA MET A 97 -5.16 -5.19 -8.18
C MET A 97 -6.65 -5.46 -8.45
N ASN A 98 -7.08 -6.71 -8.29
CA ASN A 98 -8.46 -7.15 -8.42
C ASN A 98 -8.84 -7.94 -7.17
N MET A 99 -9.80 -7.45 -6.40
CA MET A 99 -10.25 -8.08 -5.16
C MET A 99 -11.71 -8.51 -5.30
N LEU A 100 -11.97 -9.80 -5.10
CA LEU A 100 -13.31 -10.37 -5.19
C LEU A 100 -14.04 -10.24 -3.87
N LEU A 101 -15.21 -9.58 -3.91
CA LEU A 101 -16.04 -9.38 -2.73
C LEU A 101 -17.07 -10.50 -2.66
N THR A 102 -16.84 -11.45 -1.75
CA THR A 102 -17.70 -12.65 -1.56
C THR A 102 -18.45 -12.68 -0.23
N SER A 103 -17.93 -12.02 0.81
CA SER A 103 -18.45 -11.99 2.18
C SER A 103 -19.22 -10.69 2.47
N ASP A 104 -19.86 -10.59 3.65
CA ASP A 104 -20.55 -9.37 4.06
C ASP A 104 -19.61 -8.30 4.63
N GLU A 105 -18.42 -8.67 5.12
CA GLU A 105 -17.35 -7.75 5.57
C GLU A 105 -16.02 -8.12 4.89
N HIS A 106 -15.34 -7.12 4.34
CA HIS A 106 -13.98 -7.24 3.83
C HIS A 106 -13.08 -6.20 4.47
N ARG A 107 -12.00 -6.63 5.13
CA ARG A 107 -11.00 -5.75 5.74
C ARG A 107 -9.83 -5.61 4.80
N ILE A 108 -9.46 -4.38 4.47
CA ILE A 108 -8.32 -4.08 3.59
C ILE A 108 -7.25 -3.37 4.42
N GLY A 109 -6.00 -3.76 4.27
CA GLY A 109 -4.90 -3.14 5.01
C GLY A 109 -3.58 -3.87 4.86
N ARG A 110 -2.53 -3.38 5.53
CA ARG A 110 -1.21 -4.00 5.49
C ARG A 110 -1.11 -5.26 6.36
N LEU A 111 -1.86 -5.33 7.46
CA LEU A 111 -1.82 -6.42 8.44
C LEU A 111 -3.19 -7.14 8.57
N VAL A 112 -3.92 -7.29 7.47
CA VAL A 112 -5.18 -8.08 7.46
C VAL A 112 -4.87 -9.56 7.24
N ASP A 113 -5.67 -10.43 7.85
CA ASP A 113 -5.45 -11.88 7.83
C ASP A 113 -5.64 -12.48 6.43
N ASP A 114 -6.61 -11.96 5.67
CA ASP A 114 -6.87 -12.41 4.31
C ASP A 114 -5.92 -11.71 3.33
N ALA A 115 -4.94 -12.47 2.84
CA ALA A 115 -3.92 -12.01 1.90
C ALA A 115 -4.50 -11.42 0.59
N ARG A 116 -5.73 -11.77 0.22
CA ARG A 116 -6.41 -11.22 -0.98
C ARG A 116 -6.73 -9.73 -0.82
N PHE A 117 -6.92 -9.27 0.41
CA PHE A 117 -7.22 -7.89 0.75
C PHE A 117 -6.02 -7.16 1.37
N GLN A 118 -4.85 -7.81 1.37
CA GLN A 118 -3.62 -7.24 1.89
C GLN A 118 -2.97 -6.33 0.85
N ILE A 119 -2.56 -5.13 1.27
CA ILE A 119 -1.81 -4.19 0.43
C ILE A 119 -0.53 -3.81 1.17
N ILE A 120 0.60 -4.41 0.76
CA ILE A 120 1.93 -4.13 1.34
C ILE A 120 2.50 -2.86 0.70
N ALA A 121 2.09 -1.72 1.23
CA ALA A 121 2.66 -0.42 0.89
C ALA A 121 2.84 0.46 2.14
N PRO A 122 3.90 1.28 2.21
CA PRO A 122 4.11 2.17 3.36
C PRO A 122 2.94 3.12 3.63
N ALA A 123 2.28 3.59 2.56
CA ALA A 123 1.15 4.50 2.62
C ALA A 123 -0.18 3.87 3.08
N VAL A 124 -0.22 2.54 3.27
CA VAL A 124 -1.42 1.82 3.71
C VAL A 124 -1.27 1.45 5.18
N SER A 125 -2.27 1.78 6.00
CA SER A 125 -2.27 1.46 7.43
C SER A 125 -2.52 -0.04 7.68
N ALA A 126 -2.29 -0.49 8.92
CA ALA A 126 -2.50 -1.90 9.31
C ALA A 126 -3.91 -2.41 8.97
N HIS A 127 -4.92 -1.62 9.31
CA HIS A 127 -6.32 -1.80 8.93
C HIS A 127 -6.81 -0.50 8.30
N HIS A 128 -6.89 -0.46 6.97
CA HIS A 128 -7.06 0.77 6.21
C HIS A 128 -8.51 1.12 5.95
N CYS A 129 -9.30 0.16 5.48
CA CYS A 129 -10.72 0.36 5.30
C CYS A 129 -11.48 -0.96 5.43
N LYS A 130 -12.80 -0.83 5.46
CA LYS A 130 -13.72 -1.96 5.44
C LYS A 130 -14.80 -1.74 4.40
N ILE A 131 -15.15 -2.80 3.70
CA ILE A 131 -16.27 -2.81 2.75
C ILE A 131 -17.33 -3.73 3.33
N TYR A 132 -18.57 -3.25 3.32
CA TYR A 132 -19.72 -3.98 3.84
C TYR A 132 -20.73 -4.21 2.74
N ARG A 133 -21.23 -5.44 2.62
CA ARG A 133 -22.39 -5.75 1.80
C ARG A 133 -23.64 -5.39 2.59
N LYS A 134 -24.32 -4.32 2.22
CA LYS A 134 -25.66 -4.03 2.76
C LYS A 134 -26.69 -4.90 2.03
N ARG A 135 -27.38 -5.77 2.76
CA ARG A 135 -28.54 -6.49 2.26
C ARG A 135 -29.76 -5.61 2.47
N VAL A 136 -30.43 -5.20 1.39
CA VAL A 136 -31.73 -4.56 1.49
C VAL A 136 -32.73 -5.69 1.66
N ILE A 137 -33.28 -5.84 2.87
CA ILE A 137 -34.50 -6.62 3.06
C ILE A 137 -35.60 -5.71 2.53
N THR A 138 -36.05 -5.97 1.31
CA THR A 138 -37.29 -5.38 0.82
C THR A 138 -38.39 -5.97 1.68
N GLU A 139 -38.82 -5.27 2.74
CA GLU A 139 -40.14 -5.51 3.30
C GLU A 139 -41.13 -5.20 2.18
N ASP A 140 -41.74 -6.27 1.71
CA ASP A 140 -42.83 -6.34 0.76
C ASP A 140 -43.92 -5.32 1.14
N THR A 141 -43.90 -4.14 0.52
CA THR A 141 -45.12 -3.32 0.45
C THR A 141 -45.92 -3.89 -0.71
N GLU A 142 -46.73 -4.87 -0.35
CA GLU A 142 -47.82 -5.48 -1.10
C GLU A 142 -48.29 -4.63 -2.29
N HIS A 143 -48.07 -5.13 -3.51
CA HIS A 143 -48.94 -4.82 -4.65
C HIS A 143 -49.41 -6.14 -5.25
N PRO A 144 -50.61 -6.63 -4.87
CA PRO A 144 -51.25 -7.69 -5.62
C PRO A 144 -51.84 -7.07 -6.89
N SER A 145 -51.21 -7.35 -8.03
CA SER A 145 -51.86 -7.22 -9.33
C SER A 145 -51.42 -8.39 -10.20
N ASP A 146 -51.86 -9.57 -9.76
CA ASP A 146 -52.05 -10.72 -10.62
C ASP A 146 -53.11 -10.39 -11.67
N THR A 147 -52.69 -10.05 -12.88
CA THR A 147 -53.51 -10.36 -14.07
C THR A 147 -52.58 -10.63 -15.27
N ILE A 148 -52.14 -11.87 -15.41
CA ILE A 148 -51.79 -12.43 -16.72
C ILE A 148 -53.12 -12.84 -17.36
N LEU A 149 -53.51 -12.17 -18.44
CA LEU A 149 -54.53 -12.68 -19.36
C LEU A 149 -53.93 -12.64 -20.77
N CYS A 150 -53.47 -13.80 -21.22
CA CYS A 150 -53.23 -14.05 -22.63
C CYS A 150 -54.57 -14.43 -23.28
N SER A 151 -54.90 -13.75 -24.37
CA SER A 151 -55.93 -14.15 -25.33
C SER A 151 -55.38 -13.96 -26.74
#